data_AF-A0A966V8B4-F1
#
_entry.id   AF-A0A966V8B4-F1
#
_cell.length_a   1.000
_cell.length_b   1.000
_cell.length_c   1.000
_cell.angle_alpha   90.00
_cell.angle_beta   90.00
_cell.angle_gamma   90.00
#
_symmetry.space_group_name_H-M   'P 1'
#
loop_
_entity.id
_entity.type
_entity.pdbx_description
1 polymer ?
#
loop_
_entity_poly.entity_id
_entity_poly.type
_entity_poly.pdbx_seq_one_letter_code
_entity_poly.pdbx_strand_id
1 'polypeptide(L)'
;MSRRGHHVLFETRNWTAHKPNKTLREKPGLIVPLDWDSHEALHREVGTVATPSHRFGQAVLSLYTDNPDNRLRSIDNLLHAVDEASKHPRIRPVEYQLGQLIIASVEAQIPFIREGLITEEQMLLDNVYRLRA
;
A
#
# COMPACT_ATOMS: atom_id res chain seq x y z
N MET A 1 0.21 -21.21 -7.41
CA MET A 1 -0.66 -20.27 -6.68
C MET A 1 -0.48 -18.87 -7.24
N SER A 2 -1.50 -18.32 -7.91
CA SER A 2 -1.50 -16.95 -8.42
C SER A 2 -1.72 -15.98 -7.24
N ARG A 3 -0.66 -15.33 -6.74
CA ARG A 3 -0.67 -14.35 -5.63
C ARG A 3 0.01 -13.03 -6.05
N ARG A 4 -0.22 -12.56 -7.28
CA ARG A 4 0.60 -11.51 -7.91
C ARG A 4 0.30 -10.06 -7.44
N GLY A 5 -0.27 -9.85 -6.26
CA GLY A 5 -0.57 -8.51 -5.76
C GLY A 5 0.16 -8.23 -4.45
N HIS A 6 1.21 -7.43 -4.49
CA HIS A 6 1.80 -6.82 -3.31
C HIS A 6 0.84 -5.77 -2.76
N HIS A 7 0.38 -5.95 -1.54
CA HIS A 7 -0.40 -4.89 -0.91
C HIS A 7 0.54 -3.93 -0.21
N VAL A 8 0.51 -2.65 -0.57
CA VAL A 8 1.33 -1.60 0.07
C VAL A 8 1.17 -1.59 1.59
N LEU A 9 -0.03 -1.95 2.09
CA LEU A 9 -0.40 -2.02 3.50
C LEU A 9 -0.39 -3.48 4.03
N PHE A 10 0.74 -4.19 3.96
CA PHE A 10 0.81 -5.68 3.87
C PHE A 10 0.41 -6.53 5.09
N GLU A 11 0.33 -6.00 6.32
CA GLU A 11 -0.06 -6.79 7.50
C GLU A 11 -1.57 -7.05 7.54
N THR A 12 -2.00 -8.08 6.82
CA THR A 12 -3.41 -8.41 6.66
C THR A 12 -4.17 -8.42 7.99
N ARG A 13 -3.65 -9.08 9.03
CA ARG A 13 -4.34 -9.16 10.33
C ARG A 13 -4.55 -7.78 10.97
N ASN A 14 -3.53 -6.93 10.95
CA ASN A 14 -3.60 -5.61 11.58
C ASN A 14 -4.48 -4.66 10.78
N TRP A 15 -4.26 -4.59 9.47
CA TRP A 15 -4.99 -3.69 8.57
C TRP A 15 -6.45 -4.08 8.39
N THR A 16 -6.82 -5.34 8.61
CA THR A 16 -8.24 -5.77 8.53
C THR A 16 -8.99 -5.67 9.85
N ALA A 17 -8.33 -5.33 10.96
CA ALA A 17 -8.96 -5.25 12.29
C ALA A 17 -10.05 -4.17 12.40
N HIS A 18 -9.96 -3.12 11.58
CA HIS A 18 -10.92 -2.02 11.54
C HIS A 18 -11.40 -1.76 10.12
N LYS A 19 -12.70 -1.46 9.95
CA LYS A 19 -13.32 -1.24 8.63
C LYS A 19 -12.61 -0.19 7.77
N PRO A 20 -12.23 1.00 8.28
CA PRO A 20 -11.55 2.01 7.44
C PRO A 20 -10.20 1.52 6.91
N ASN A 21 -9.41 0.87 7.77
CA ASN A 21 -8.10 0.32 7.45
C ASN A 21 -8.23 -0.82 6.43
N LYS A 22 -9.24 -1.70 6.61
CA LYS A 22 -9.55 -2.76 5.65
C LYS A 22 -9.88 -2.17 4.28
N THR A 23 -10.76 -1.17 4.27
CA THR A 23 -11.18 -0.50 3.03
C THR A 23 -10.00 0.19 2.32
N LEU A 24 -9.08 0.83 3.05
CA LEU A 24 -7.84 1.37 2.48
C LEU A 24 -6.97 0.25 1.88
N ARG A 25 -6.72 -0.82 2.62
CA ARG A 25 -5.89 -1.96 2.18
C ARG A 25 -6.42 -2.65 0.91
N GLU A 26 -7.74 -2.64 0.72
CA GLU A 26 -8.43 -3.26 -0.42
C GLU A 26 -8.54 -2.33 -1.64
N LYS A 27 -8.03 -1.09 -1.56
CA LYS A 27 -8.06 -0.16 -2.69
C LYS A 27 -7.22 -0.72 -3.85
N PRO A 28 -7.80 -0.90 -5.05
CA PRO A 28 -7.08 -1.45 -6.18
C PRO A 28 -5.75 -0.76 -6.43
N GLY A 29 -5.67 0.58 -6.34
CA GLY A 29 -4.42 1.32 -6.52
C GLY A 29 -3.29 0.99 -5.54
N LEU A 30 -3.61 0.37 -4.40
CA LEU A 30 -2.65 -0.03 -3.36
C LEU A 30 -2.31 -1.54 -3.40
N ILE A 31 -2.73 -2.27 -4.44
CA ILE A 31 -2.45 -3.71 -4.64
C ILE A 31 -1.56 -3.89 -5.87
N VAL A 32 -0.28 -3.59 -5.74
CA VAL A 32 0.68 -3.48 -6.84
C VAL A 32 1.04 -4.85 -7.44
N PRO A 33 0.97 -5.03 -8.76
CA PRO A 33 1.53 -6.21 -9.40
C PRO A 33 3.07 -6.14 -9.40
N LEU A 34 3.71 -6.99 -8.59
CA LEU A 34 5.18 -7.05 -8.52
C LEU A 34 5.69 -8.40 -9.00
N ASP A 35 6.87 -8.39 -9.62
CA ASP A 35 7.64 -9.61 -9.84
C ASP A 35 8.07 -10.22 -8.50
N TRP A 36 8.41 -11.51 -8.55
CA TRP A 36 8.68 -12.27 -7.35
C TRP A 36 9.91 -11.78 -6.59
N ASP A 37 10.98 -11.44 -7.31
CA ASP A 37 12.26 -11.10 -6.70
C ASP A 37 12.17 -9.75 -6.00
N SER A 38 11.52 -8.76 -6.64
CA SER A 38 11.26 -7.44 -6.02
C SER A 38 10.30 -7.54 -4.84
N HIS A 39 9.30 -8.40 -4.90
CA HIS A 39 8.34 -8.60 -3.79
C HIS A 39 9.00 -9.23 -2.55
N GLU A 40 9.86 -10.25 -2.75
CA GLU A 40 10.63 -10.86 -1.66
C GLU A 40 11.69 -9.90 -1.09
N ALA A 41 12.37 -9.14 -1.95
CA ALA A 41 13.32 -8.12 -1.51
C ALA A 41 12.63 -7.05 -0.65
N LEU A 42 11.46 -6.57 -1.09
CA LEU A 42 10.65 -5.61 -0.33
C LEU A 42 10.32 -6.14 1.07
N HIS A 43 9.84 -7.37 1.19
CA HIS A 43 9.48 -7.93 2.50
C HIS A 43 10.68 -8.26 3.39
N ARG A 44 11.89 -8.34 2.83
CA ARG A 44 13.12 -8.47 3.62
C ARG A 44 13.55 -7.15 4.22
N GLU A 45 13.38 -6.06 3.49
CA GLU A 45 13.87 -4.72 3.87
C GLU A 45 12.82 -3.90 4.65
N VAL A 46 11.54 -4.06 4.30
CA VAL A 46 10.43 -3.36 4.95
C VAL A 46 9.72 -4.31 5.90
N GLY A 47 10.06 -4.19 7.19
CA GLY A 47 9.56 -5.11 8.22
C GLY A 47 8.08 -4.95 8.56
N THR A 48 7.57 -3.71 8.58
CA THR A 48 6.14 -3.49 8.80
C THR A 48 5.61 -2.14 8.29
N VAL A 49 4.30 -2.05 8.00
CA VAL A 49 3.57 -0.78 7.86
C VAL A 49 2.62 -0.61 9.05
N ALA A 50 2.93 0.38 9.89
CA ALA A 50 2.16 0.64 11.10
C ALA A 50 0.68 0.90 10.79
N THR A 51 -0.23 0.42 11.64
CA THR A 51 -1.67 0.51 11.40
C THR A 51 -2.29 1.67 12.20
N PRO A 52 -3.02 2.60 11.57
CA PRO A 52 -3.62 3.72 12.28
C PRO A 52 -4.78 3.29 13.19
N SER A 53 -5.07 4.10 14.21
CA SER A 53 -6.28 3.97 15.03
C SER A 53 -7.55 4.02 14.16
N HIS A 54 -8.69 3.54 14.65
CA HIS A 54 -9.94 3.59 13.89
C HIS A 54 -10.29 5.01 13.40
N ARG A 55 -10.15 6.02 14.27
CA ARG A 55 -10.50 7.41 13.93
C ARG A 55 -9.49 8.03 12.97
N PHE A 56 -8.20 7.77 13.19
CA PHE A 56 -7.16 8.26 12.30
C PHE A 56 -7.27 7.61 10.91
N GLY A 57 -7.48 6.29 10.85
CA GLY A 57 -7.72 5.57 9.60
C GLY A 57 -8.98 6.04 8.86
N GLN A 58 -10.05 6.42 9.57
CA GLN A 58 -11.24 7.03 8.97
C GLN A 58 -10.91 8.40 8.33
N ALA A 59 -10.09 9.21 8.98
CA ALA A 59 -9.65 10.50 8.43
C ALA A 59 -8.79 10.29 7.17
N VAL A 60 -7.80 9.39 7.23
CA VAL A 60 -6.97 9.03 6.07
C VAL A 60 -7.84 8.55 4.91
N LEU A 61 -8.78 7.62 5.17
CA LEU A 61 -9.68 7.10 4.13
C LEU A 61 -10.55 8.20 3.50
N SER A 62 -10.96 9.21 4.27
CA SER A 62 -11.78 10.31 3.75
C SER A 62 -11.02 11.27 2.82
N LEU A 63 -9.70 11.36 2.98
CA LEU A 63 -8.82 12.21 2.18
C LEU A 63 -8.20 11.43 1.01
N TYR A 64 -8.11 10.11 1.14
CA TYR A 64 -7.53 9.24 0.13
C TYR A 64 -8.34 9.21 -1.16
N THR A 65 -7.65 9.46 -2.27
CA THR A 65 -8.19 9.32 -3.63
C THR A 65 -7.44 8.21 -4.37
N ASP A 66 -8.17 7.20 -4.83
CA ASP A 66 -7.59 6.06 -5.54
C ASP A 66 -7.28 6.40 -7.00
N ASN A 67 -6.25 5.76 -7.58
CA ASN A 67 -5.89 5.82 -8.99
C ASN A 67 -5.41 4.44 -9.46
N PRO A 68 -6.33 3.52 -9.81
CA PRO A 68 -5.98 2.15 -10.16
C PRO A 68 -5.11 2.03 -11.42
N ASP A 69 -5.17 3.02 -12.31
CA ASP A 69 -4.39 3.06 -13.56
C ASP A 69 -2.94 3.50 -13.31
N ASN A 70 -2.68 4.17 -12.19
CA ASN A 70 -1.34 4.62 -11.79
C ASN A 70 -1.09 4.34 -10.31
N ARG A 71 -0.43 3.21 -10.04
CA ARG A 71 -0.19 2.71 -8.68
C ARG A 71 0.76 3.59 -7.87
N LEU A 72 1.78 4.15 -8.52
CA LEU A 72 2.67 5.13 -7.87
C LEU A 72 1.88 6.38 -7.45
N ARG A 73 0.98 6.86 -8.30
CA ARG A 73 0.10 7.98 -7.94
C ARG A 73 -0.86 7.63 -6.80
N SER A 74 -1.37 6.40 -6.76
CA SER A 74 -2.16 5.92 -5.62
C SER A 74 -1.36 5.90 -4.32
N ILE A 75 -0.08 5.54 -4.38
CA ILE A 75 0.82 5.57 -3.22
C ILE A 75 1.06 7.03 -2.79
N ASP A 76 1.36 7.93 -3.72
CA ASP A 76 1.52 9.36 -3.42
C ASP A 76 0.26 9.95 -2.77
N ASN A 77 -0.92 9.60 -3.29
CA ASN A 77 -2.20 10.02 -2.72
C ASN A 77 -2.41 9.46 -1.30
N LEU A 78 -1.94 8.25 -0.99
CA LEU A 78 -1.96 7.68 0.36
C LEU A 78 -1.03 8.46 1.29
N LEU A 79 0.21 8.72 0.87
CA LEU A 79 1.18 9.49 1.65
C LEU A 79 0.64 10.88 1.98
N HIS A 80 0.08 11.57 0.98
CA HIS A 80 -0.57 12.86 1.16
C HIS A 80 -1.76 12.78 2.12
N ALA A 81 -2.63 11.78 1.98
CA ALA A 81 -3.78 11.61 2.86
C ALA A 81 -3.37 11.34 4.33
N VAL A 82 -2.28 10.60 4.55
CA VAL A 82 -1.72 10.36 5.88
C VAL A 82 -1.14 11.65 6.46
N ASP A 83 -0.37 12.41 5.68
CA ASP A 83 0.22 13.68 6.11
C ASP A 83 -0.87 14.71 6.47
N GLU A 84 -1.87 14.89 5.61
CA GLU A 84 -2.98 15.82 5.85
C GLU A 84 -3.84 15.38 7.04
N ALA A 85 -4.17 14.08 7.17
CA ALA A 85 -4.90 13.58 8.32
C ALA A 85 -4.13 13.84 9.64
N SER A 86 -2.79 13.80 9.61
CA SER A 86 -1.92 14.03 10.76
C SER A 86 -1.91 15.49 11.22
N LYS A 87 -2.31 16.43 10.36
CA LYS A 87 -2.40 17.88 10.68
C LYS A 87 -3.72 18.27 11.34
N HIS A 88 -4.68 17.34 11.45
CA HIS A 88 -5.99 17.66 12.00
C HIS A 88 -5.91 18.07 13.49
N PRO A 89 -6.58 19.14 13.96
CA PRO A 89 -6.40 19.69 15.32
C PRO A 89 -6.71 18.73 16.49
N ARG A 90 -7.40 17.63 16.21
CA ARG A 90 -7.75 16.60 17.20
C ARG A 90 -6.77 15.41 17.24
N ILE A 91 -5.74 15.41 16.37
CA ILE A 91 -4.71 14.37 16.36
C ILE A 91 -3.89 14.45 17.64
N ARG A 92 -3.63 13.28 18.22
CA ARG A 92 -2.76 13.16 19.38
C ARG A 92 -1.30 13.02 18.93
N PRO A 93 -0.31 13.41 19.76
CA PRO A 93 1.11 13.27 19.39
C PRO A 93 1.51 11.85 18.95
N VAL A 94 0.94 10.82 19.58
CA VAL A 94 1.16 9.42 19.20
C VAL A 94 0.60 9.09 17.81
N GLU A 95 -0.54 9.65 17.43
CA GLU A 95 -1.13 9.45 16.09
C GLU A 95 -0.33 10.19 15.02
N TYR A 96 0.21 11.36 15.35
CA TYR A 96 1.15 12.06 14.48
C TYR A 96 2.41 11.23 14.22
N GLN A 97 3.05 10.70 15.27
CA GLN A 97 4.21 9.81 15.15
C GLN A 97 3.88 8.55 14.34
N LEU A 98 2.69 7.99 14.56
CA LEU A 98 2.19 6.85 13.79
C LEU A 98 2.04 7.18 12.30
N GLY A 99 1.53 8.38 11.96
CA GLY A 99 1.48 8.88 10.59
C GLY A 99 2.86 8.97 9.94
N GLN A 100 3.86 9.50 10.67
CA GLN A 100 5.24 9.56 10.18
C GLN A 100 5.85 8.17 9.94
N LEU A 101 5.56 7.20 10.81
CA LEU A 101 6.00 5.81 10.62
C LEU A 101 5.34 5.16 9.40
N ILE A 102 4.05 5.43 9.16
CA ILE A 102 3.35 4.96 7.96
C ILE A 102 4.02 5.52 6.70
N ILE A 103 4.25 6.84 6.66
CA ILE A 103 4.89 7.51 5.53
C ILE A 103 6.26 6.89 5.25
N ALA A 104 7.14 6.83 6.25
CA ALA A 104 8.48 6.28 6.08
C ALA A 104 8.47 4.80 5.61
N SER A 105 7.55 3.99 6.15
CA SER A 105 7.45 2.56 5.78
C SER A 105 6.91 2.37 4.36
N VAL A 106 6.04 3.26 3.89
CA VAL A 106 5.51 3.22 2.51
C VAL A 106 6.55 3.78 1.52
N GLU A 107 7.25 4.86 1.88
CA GLU A 107 8.35 5.41 1.07
C GLU A 107 9.48 4.40 0.86
N ALA A 108 9.82 3.64 1.90
CA ALA A 108 10.83 2.58 1.82
C ALA A 108 10.47 1.46 0.81
N GLN A 109 9.19 1.29 0.48
CA GLN A 109 8.73 0.32 -0.53
C GLN A 109 8.89 0.85 -1.96
N ILE A 110 8.92 2.17 -2.17
CA ILE A 110 8.89 2.79 -3.51
C ILE A 110 10.00 2.30 -4.44
N PRO A 111 11.27 2.15 -4.01
CA PRO A 111 12.33 1.65 -4.89
C PRO A 111 12.02 0.26 -5.47
N PHE A 112 11.62 -0.70 -4.62
CA PHE A 112 11.25 -2.05 -5.03
C PHE A 112 10.01 -2.06 -5.92
N ILE A 113 9.04 -1.20 -5.60
CA ILE A 113 7.83 -1.07 -6.42
C ILE A 113 8.17 -0.54 -7.81
N ARG A 114 9.06 0.46 -7.93
CA ARG A 114 9.48 1.00 -9.22
C ARG A 114 10.27 -0.01 -10.05
N GLU A 115 11.13 -0.77 -9.40
CA GLU A 115 11.95 -1.80 -10.04
C GLU A 115 11.10 -2.99 -10.53
N GLY A 116 10.18 -3.46 -9.69
CA GLY A 116 9.45 -4.70 -9.93
C GLY A 116 8.04 -4.58 -10.49
N LEU A 117 7.59 -3.38 -10.82
CA LEU A 117 6.23 -3.16 -11.34
C LEU A 117 6.02 -3.93 -12.63
N ILE A 118 5.13 -4.92 -12.61
CA ILE A 118 4.73 -5.66 -13.80
C ILE A 118 3.67 -4.86 -14.55
N THR A 119 3.91 -4.60 -15.83
CA THR A 119 2.93 -3.95 -16.71
C THR A 119 1.80 -4.91 -17.09
N GLU A 120 0.65 -4.38 -17.50
CA GLU A 120 -0.47 -5.23 -17.98
C GLU A 120 -0.06 -6.13 -19.14
N GLU A 121 0.79 -5.63 -20.05
CA GLU A 121 1.34 -6.39 -21.16
C GLU A 121 2.14 -7.62 -20.69
N GLN A 122 3.01 -7.43 -19.70
CA GLN A 122 3.80 -8.51 -19.09
C GLN A 122 2.89 -9.52 -18.35
N MET A 123 1.85 -9.04 -17.66
CA MET A 123 0.87 -9.92 -17.01
C MET A 123 0.11 -10.80 -18.01
N LEU A 124 -0.25 -10.25 -19.17
CA LEU A 124 -0.94 -10.97 -20.24
C LEU A 124 -0.04 -12.04 -20.87
N LEU A 125 1.22 -11.70 -21.15
CA LEU A 125 2.20 -12.65 -21.71
C LEU A 125 2.41 -13.84 -20.78
N ASP A 126 2.60 -13.60 -19.48
CA ASP A 126 2.77 -14.67 -18.49
C ASP A 126 1.57 -15.62 -18.40
N ASN A 127 0.35 -15.11 -18.58
CA ASN A 127 -0.85 -15.94 -18.56
C ASN A 127 -0.96 -16.83 -19.81
N VAL A 128 -0.53 -16.32 -20.97
CA VAL A 128 -0.51 -17.11 -22.22
C VAL A 128 0.50 -18.25 -22.14
N TYR A 129 1.68 -18.02 -21.57
CA TYR A 129 2.70 -19.08 -21.43
C TYR A 129 2.32 -20.13 -20.38
N ARG A 130 1.63 -19.75 -19.29
CA ARG A 130 1.13 -20.71 -18.29
C ARG A 130 0.01 -21.61 -18.77
N LEU A 131 -0.72 -21.24 -19.82
CA LEU A 131 -1.77 -22.07 -20.41
C LEU A 131 -1.22 -23.06 -21.45
N ARG A 132 0.07 -22.98 -21.78
CA ARG A 132 0.76 -23.81 -22.80
C ARG A 132 1.79 -24.78 -22.22
N ALA A 133 2.03 -24.74 -20.91
CA ALA A 133 2.91 -25.64 -20.16
C ALA A 133 2.07 -26.60 -19.30
#